data_AF-A0A9E5FE28-F1
#
_entry.id   AF-A0A9E5FE28-F1
#
_cell.length_a   1.000
_cell.length_b   1.000
_cell.length_c   1.000
_cell.angle_alpha   90.00
_cell.angle_beta   90.00
_cell.angle_gamma   90.00
#
_symmetry.space_group_name_H-M   'P 1'
#
loop_
_entity.id
_entity.type
_entity.pdbx_description
1 polymer ?
#
loop_
_entity_poly.entity_id
_entity_poly.type
_entity_poly.pdbx_seq_one_letter_code
_entity_poly.pdbx_strand_id
1 'polypeptide(L)'
;MEALVLAWLVAVAAPAQTGKPEAPYGWLVKVEASKDGSRGTVARPYEPIVGDILFFDDLSPLWVKLYAIAGTGPPFHAGIVMTRRDGSLAALESGPDDTLHVYILELKSRLNDFKGVIQVRQNKVAVTPEKSQELTDFAYKQVGKKYAVWRLLLQGTPVRHRGGWKEQYLATTYMDRKRWLCAEIVVTGATIMGIFDPAIVKGTVTYPLDIVDDRKFDLSGVLEEAWTWKPVLPEGAVVVGSTDVPAGVRQP
;
A
#
# COMPACT_ATOMS: atom_id res chain seq x y z
N MET A 1 -15.87 61.97 -16.27
CA MET A 1 -16.23 60.70 -16.91
C MET A 1 -15.43 59.59 -16.25
N GLU A 2 -15.84 59.06 -15.10
CA GLU A 2 -15.39 57.75 -14.61
C GLU A 2 -16.51 57.20 -13.71
N ALA A 3 -17.07 56.05 -14.09
CA ALA A 3 -18.13 55.37 -13.34
C ALA A 3 -17.53 54.10 -12.71
N LEU A 4 -17.43 54.10 -11.38
CA LEU A 4 -17.10 52.93 -10.58
C LEU A 4 -18.30 51.96 -10.55
N VAL A 5 -18.09 50.72 -10.99
CA VAL A 5 -19.06 49.63 -10.83
C VAL A 5 -18.54 48.71 -9.71
N LEU A 6 -19.17 48.78 -8.53
CA LEU A 6 -18.98 47.80 -7.46
C LEU A 6 -19.82 46.55 -7.77
N ALA A 7 -19.16 45.44 -8.13
CA ALA A 7 -19.80 44.14 -8.21
C ALA A 7 -19.84 43.49 -6.82
N TRP A 8 -21.04 43.33 -6.27
CA TRP A 8 -21.28 42.55 -5.05
C TRP A 8 -21.23 41.06 -5.38
N LEU A 9 -20.22 40.35 -4.85
CA LEU A 9 -20.14 38.89 -4.85
C LEU A 9 -21.05 38.35 -3.73
N VAL A 10 -22.23 37.88 -4.10
CA VAL A 10 -23.09 37.07 -3.21
C VAL A 10 -22.55 35.64 -3.23
N ALA A 11 -21.86 35.24 -2.17
CA ALA A 11 -21.47 33.85 -1.96
C ALA A 11 -22.74 33.03 -1.65
N VAL A 12 -23.22 32.28 -2.64
CA VAL A 12 -24.28 31.30 -2.44
C VAL A 12 -23.66 30.10 -1.73
N ALA A 13 -23.90 29.97 -0.42
CA ALA A 13 -23.55 28.77 0.33
C ALA A 13 -24.38 27.60 -0.21
N ALA A 14 -23.73 26.67 -0.91
CA ALA A 14 -24.36 25.44 -1.34
C ALA A 14 -24.80 24.63 -0.11
N PRO A 15 -26.03 24.06 -0.10
CA PRO A 15 -26.47 23.22 1.01
C PRO A 15 -25.55 22.01 1.15
N ALA A 16 -25.10 21.75 2.38
CA ALA A 16 -24.33 20.56 2.71
C ALA A 16 -25.14 19.31 2.36
N GLN A 17 -24.68 18.52 1.39
CA GLN A 17 -25.29 17.24 1.05
C GLN A 17 -25.17 16.30 2.26
N THR A 18 -26.30 15.86 2.81
CA THR A 18 -26.40 14.93 3.95
C THR A 18 -26.28 13.46 3.54
N GLY A 19 -25.78 13.18 2.33
CA GLY A 19 -25.54 11.82 1.86
C GLY A 19 -24.34 11.19 2.58
N LYS A 20 -24.41 9.88 2.87
CA LYS A 20 -23.21 9.13 3.27
C LYS A 20 -22.16 9.29 2.18
N PRO A 21 -20.88 9.57 2.51
CA PRO A 21 -19.85 9.72 1.50
C PRO A 21 -19.75 8.44 0.66
N GLU A 22 -19.67 8.60 -0.65
CA GLU A 22 -19.44 7.49 -1.55
C GLU A 22 -18.05 6.90 -1.31
N ALA A 23 -17.97 5.57 -1.28
CA ALA A 23 -16.74 4.84 -1.01
C ALA A 23 -16.57 3.75 -2.09
N PRO A 24 -16.32 4.13 -3.36
CA PRO A 24 -16.36 3.21 -4.50
C PRO A 24 -15.30 2.10 -4.41
N TYR A 25 -14.24 2.32 -3.64
CA TYR A 25 -13.20 1.34 -3.33
C TYR A 25 -13.28 0.81 -1.90
N GLY A 26 -14.39 1.00 -1.18
CA GLY A 26 -14.54 0.55 0.21
C GLY A 26 -13.99 1.54 1.24
N TRP A 27 -13.74 1.05 2.44
CA TRP A 27 -13.44 1.85 3.63
C TRP A 27 -12.11 1.43 4.24
N LEU A 28 -11.33 2.40 4.70
CA LEU A 28 -10.24 2.15 5.62
C LEU A 28 -10.79 2.22 7.05
N VAL A 29 -10.46 1.23 7.87
CA VAL A 29 -10.98 1.06 9.23
C VAL A 29 -9.83 0.84 10.21
N LYS A 30 -9.94 1.46 11.38
CA LYS A 30 -9.02 1.29 12.51
C LYS A 30 -9.79 1.19 13.81
N VAL A 31 -9.27 0.40 14.76
CA VAL A 31 -9.77 0.36 16.14
C VAL A 31 -8.92 1.29 16.97
N GLU A 32 -9.54 2.27 17.61
CA GLU A 32 -8.87 3.25 18.47
C GLU A 32 -9.34 3.12 19.91
N ALA A 33 -8.40 3.30 20.84
CA ALA A 33 -8.74 3.43 22.24
C ALA A 33 -9.20 4.87 22.52
N SER A 34 -10.39 5.01 23.10
CA SER A 34 -10.90 6.27 23.62
C SER A 34 -10.20 6.63 24.94
N LYS A 35 -10.29 7.91 25.34
CA LYS A 35 -9.75 8.44 26.60
C LYS A 35 -10.32 7.73 27.84
N ASP A 36 -11.52 7.18 27.75
CA ASP A 36 -12.18 6.41 28.81
C ASP A 36 -11.78 4.92 28.82
N GLY A 37 -10.87 4.50 27.94
CA GLY A 37 -10.42 3.11 27.81
C GLY A 37 -11.35 2.22 26.99
N SER A 38 -12.49 2.73 26.53
CA SER A 38 -13.33 2.01 25.56
C SER A 38 -12.63 1.92 24.19
N ARG A 39 -13.03 0.94 23.37
CA ARG A 39 -12.50 0.80 22.00
C ARG A 39 -13.58 1.18 21.00
N GLY A 40 -13.31 2.21 20.20
CA GLY A 40 -14.15 2.65 19.09
C GLY A 40 -13.60 2.16 17.76
N THR A 41 -14.47 2.07 16.76
CA THR A 41 -14.05 1.86 15.37
C THR A 41 -14.17 3.18 14.64
N VAL A 42 -13.08 3.64 14.04
CA VAL A 42 -13.07 4.79 13.13
C VAL A 42 -12.93 4.31 11.70
N ALA A 43 -13.58 4.99 10.77
CA ALA A 43 -13.54 4.64 9.36
C ALA A 43 -13.49 5.89 8.48
N ARG A 44 -12.89 5.75 7.30
CA ARG A 44 -12.97 6.76 6.23
C ARG A 44 -13.06 6.09 4.86
N PRO A 45 -13.66 6.75 3.86
CA PRO A 45 -13.65 6.23 2.50
C PRO A 45 -12.22 5.96 2.04
N TYR A 46 -11.99 4.82 1.38
CA TYR A 46 -10.72 4.53 0.76
C TYR A 46 -10.66 5.22 -0.60
N GLU A 47 -9.82 6.24 -0.71
CA GLU A 47 -9.50 6.93 -1.95
C GLU A 47 -8.11 6.47 -2.41
N PRO A 48 -8.00 5.40 -3.21
CA PRO A 48 -6.71 4.86 -3.60
C PRO A 48 -5.93 5.86 -4.44
N ILE A 49 -4.64 5.98 -4.15
CA ILE A 49 -3.70 6.76 -4.93
C ILE A 49 -2.52 5.89 -5.38
N VAL A 50 -1.87 6.32 -6.46
CA VAL A 50 -0.66 5.64 -6.96
C VAL A 50 0.41 5.63 -5.87
N GLY A 51 0.98 4.45 -5.63
CA GLY A 51 1.96 4.22 -4.58
C GLY A 51 1.41 3.73 -3.25
N ASP A 52 0.09 3.68 -3.06
CA ASP A 52 -0.49 2.95 -1.93
C ASP A 52 0.01 1.49 -1.95
N ILE A 53 0.33 0.97 -0.76
CA ILE A 53 0.80 -0.41 -0.61
C ILE A 53 -0.31 -1.23 0.04
N LEU A 54 -0.70 -2.29 -0.66
CA LEU A 54 -1.71 -3.25 -0.23
C LEU A 54 -1.02 -4.46 0.39
N PHE A 55 -1.54 -4.92 1.51
CA PHE A 55 -1.04 -6.07 2.24
C PHE A 55 -2.14 -7.09 2.39
N PHE A 56 -1.85 -8.33 2.03
CA PHE A 56 -2.84 -9.40 1.98
C PHE A 56 -2.44 -10.51 2.95
N ASP A 57 -3.37 -10.86 3.83
CA ASP A 57 -3.24 -11.97 4.77
C ASP A 57 -4.44 -12.91 4.60
N ASP A 58 -4.16 -14.10 4.06
CA ASP A 58 -5.15 -15.17 3.86
C ASP A 58 -5.41 -15.97 5.14
N LEU A 59 -4.77 -15.60 6.25
CA LEU A 59 -4.87 -16.23 7.57
C LEU A 59 -4.44 -17.70 7.56
N SER A 60 -3.66 -18.14 6.57
CA SER A 60 -3.23 -19.53 6.42
C SER A 60 -2.26 -19.93 7.54
N PRO A 61 -2.60 -20.93 8.39
CA PRO A 61 -1.70 -21.41 9.43
C PRO A 61 -0.40 -22.01 8.89
N LEU A 62 -0.40 -22.49 7.63
CA LEU A 62 0.79 -22.99 6.95
C LEU A 62 1.76 -21.84 6.67
N TRP A 63 1.27 -20.73 6.13
CA TRP A 63 2.09 -19.55 5.83
C TRP A 63 2.64 -18.91 7.11
N VAL A 64 1.83 -18.83 8.18
CA VAL A 64 2.28 -18.38 9.51
C VAL A 64 3.54 -19.12 9.95
N LYS A 65 3.52 -20.47 9.89
CA LYS A 65 4.66 -21.29 10.30
C LYS A 65 5.88 -21.07 9.39
N LEU A 66 5.69 -21.03 8.07
CA LEU A 66 6.80 -20.87 7.13
C LEU A 66 7.47 -19.50 7.26
N TYR A 67 6.67 -18.43 7.40
CA TYR A 67 7.18 -17.07 7.56
C TYR A 67 7.86 -16.86 8.91
N ALA A 68 7.38 -17.53 9.97
CA ALA A 68 8.06 -17.55 11.26
C ALA A 68 9.48 -18.14 11.15
N ILE A 69 9.68 -19.21 10.38
CA ILE A 69 11.02 -19.78 10.12
C ILE A 69 11.92 -18.75 9.43
N ALA A 70 11.36 -17.95 8.50
CA ALA A 70 12.08 -16.86 7.83
C ALA A 70 12.29 -15.61 8.73
N GLY A 71 11.87 -15.63 10.00
CA GLY A 71 12.03 -14.49 10.93
C GLY A 71 11.12 -13.32 10.58
N THR A 72 9.92 -13.62 10.08
CA THR A 72 8.86 -12.66 9.75
C THR A 72 7.49 -13.25 10.12
N GLY A 73 6.40 -12.59 9.76
CA GLY A 73 5.03 -13.01 10.04
C GLY A 73 4.04 -12.45 9.00
N PRO A 74 2.73 -12.58 9.26
CA PRO A 74 1.71 -11.95 8.41
C PRO A 74 1.91 -10.43 8.38
N PRO A 75 1.47 -9.74 7.32
CA PRO A 75 0.82 -10.26 6.11
C PRO A 75 1.78 -11.04 5.20
N PHE A 76 1.28 -11.97 4.40
CA PHE A 76 2.12 -12.89 3.62
C PHE A 76 2.36 -12.41 2.18
N HIS A 77 1.51 -11.52 1.68
CA HIS A 77 1.60 -10.99 0.34
C HIS A 77 1.44 -9.46 0.33
N ALA A 78 1.97 -8.83 -0.71
CA ALA A 78 1.88 -7.38 -0.89
C ALA A 78 1.80 -7.02 -2.38
N GLY A 79 1.08 -5.94 -2.66
CA GLY A 79 0.99 -5.30 -3.97
C GLY A 79 1.13 -3.79 -3.84
N ILE A 80 1.37 -3.11 -4.96
CA ILE A 80 1.45 -1.65 -5.02
C ILE A 80 0.45 -1.09 -6.03
N VAL A 81 -0.26 -0.03 -5.67
CA VAL A 81 -1.25 0.62 -6.52
C VAL A 81 -0.53 1.42 -7.63
N MET A 82 -1.00 1.25 -8.86
CA MET A 82 -0.49 1.89 -10.07
C MET A 82 -1.64 2.32 -10.99
N THR A 83 -1.34 3.21 -11.94
CA THR A 83 -2.26 3.57 -13.02
C THR A 83 -1.98 2.73 -14.26
N ARG A 84 -2.98 2.06 -14.81
CA ARG A 84 -2.87 1.34 -16.09
C ARG A 84 -2.77 2.33 -17.25
N ARG A 85 -2.40 1.84 -18.43
CA ARG A 85 -2.30 2.66 -19.66
C ARG A 85 -3.63 3.31 -20.08
N ASP A 86 -4.75 2.78 -19.63
CA ASP A 86 -6.10 3.31 -19.87
C ASP A 86 -6.56 4.31 -18.78
N GLY A 87 -5.69 4.64 -17.81
CA GLY A 87 -5.99 5.54 -16.70
C GLY A 87 -6.69 4.87 -15.50
N SER A 88 -7.12 3.60 -15.62
CA SER A 88 -7.74 2.88 -14.50
C SER A 88 -6.70 2.46 -13.46
N LEU A 89 -7.11 2.28 -12.20
CA LEU A 89 -6.21 1.84 -11.13
C LEU A 89 -6.07 0.31 -11.10
N ALA A 90 -4.87 -0.15 -10.75
CA ALA A 90 -4.55 -1.56 -10.61
C ALA A 90 -3.54 -1.80 -9.48
N ALA A 91 -3.45 -3.05 -9.03
CA ALA A 91 -2.38 -3.53 -8.18
C ALA A 91 -1.34 -4.29 -9.01
N LEU A 92 -0.06 -3.92 -8.86
CA LEU A 92 1.07 -4.72 -9.34
C LEU A 92 1.45 -5.73 -8.25
N GLU A 93 1.27 -7.02 -8.54
CA GLU A 93 1.50 -8.12 -7.60
C GLU A 93 2.40 -9.19 -8.24
N SER A 94 3.29 -9.79 -7.44
CA SER A 94 4.09 -10.94 -7.85
C SER A 94 3.66 -12.16 -7.07
N GLY A 95 3.05 -13.14 -7.74
CA GLY A 95 2.47 -14.33 -7.16
C GLY A 95 1.19 -14.12 -6.35
N PRO A 96 0.20 -13.33 -6.83
CA PRO A 96 -1.10 -13.21 -6.16
C PRO A 96 -1.78 -14.58 -6.08
N ASP A 97 -2.50 -14.85 -5.00
CA ASP A 97 -3.31 -16.06 -4.77
C ASP A 97 -2.55 -17.38 -5.12
N ASP A 98 -1.30 -17.48 -4.66
CA ASP A 98 -0.38 -18.60 -4.90
C ASP A 98 -0.03 -18.89 -6.37
N THR A 99 -0.31 -17.94 -7.27
CA THR A 99 0.17 -18.01 -8.66
C THR A 99 1.69 -17.87 -8.72
N LEU A 100 2.28 -18.30 -9.85
CA LEU A 100 3.74 -18.30 -10.02
C LEU A 100 4.24 -17.20 -10.95
N HIS A 101 3.48 -16.12 -11.16
CA HIS A 101 3.83 -15.04 -12.09
C HIS A 101 3.48 -13.66 -11.55
N VAL A 102 4.02 -12.63 -12.22
CA VAL A 102 3.68 -11.22 -11.98
C VAL A 102 2.43 -10.84 -12.79
N TYR A 103 1.52 -10.13 -12.14
CA TYR A 103 0.25 -9.67 -12.71
C TYR A 103 0.01 -8.18 -12.42
N ILE A 104 -0.78 -7.56 -13.29
CA ILE A 104 -1.45 -6.28 -13.04
C ILE A 104 -2.94 -6.62 -12.90
N LEU A 105 -3.50 -6.39 -11.71
CA LEU A 105 -4.88 -6.76 -11.36
C LEU A 105 -5.72 -5.49 -11.20
N GLU A 106 -6.91 -5.44 -11.80
CA GLU A 106 -7.82 -4.28 -11.63
C GLU A 106 -8.13 -4.10 -10.15
N LEU A 107 -7.94 -2.87 -9.64
CA LEU A 107 -7.87 -2.63 -8.20
C LEU A 107 -9.18 -2.96 -7.48
N LYS A 108 -10.31 -2.54 -8.04
CA LYS A 108 -11.61 -2.72 -7.38
C LYS A 108 -11.97 -4.20 -7.27
N SER A 109 -11.84 -4.96 -8.36
CA SER A 109 -12.03 -6.42 -8.37
C SER A 109 -11.08 -7.07 -7.37
N ARG A 110 -9.78 -6.72 -7.42
CA ARG A 110 -8.77 -7.32 -6.54
C ARG A 110 -9.10 -7.15 -5.06
N LEU A 111 -9.52 -5.96 -4.63
CA LEU A 111 -9.90 -5.71 -3.24
C LEU A 111 -11.12 -6.55 -2.82
N ASN A 112 -12.12 -6.70 -3.70
CA ASN A 112 -13.36 -7.43 -3.39
C ASN A 112 -13.22 -8.96 -3.49
N ASP A 113 -12.33 -9.44 -4.35
CA ASP A 113 -12.20 -10.88 -4.62
C ASP A 113 -11.36 -11.60 -3.57
N PHE A 114 -10.37 -10.92 -2.97
CA PHE A 114 -9.47 -11.53 -1.98
C PHE A 114 -10.23 -12.03 -0.75
N LYS A 115 -9.90 -13.25 -0.32
CA LYS A 115 -10.47 -13.89 0.87
C LYS A 115 -9.48 -13.81 2.01
N GLY A 116 -9.63 -12.77 2.85
CA GLY A 116 -8.76 -12.57 4.00
C GLY A 116 -8.84 -11.15 4.54
N VAL A 117 -7.74 -10.73 5.17
CA VAL A 117 -7.56 -9.36 5.66
C VAL A 117 -6.71 -8.59 4.66
N ILE A 118 -7.20 -7.43 4.24
CA ILE A 118 -6.41 -6.46 3.49
C ILE A 118 -6.06 -5.32 4.45
N GLN A 119 -4.78 -4.99 4.52
CA GLN A 119 -4.32 -3.75 5.13
C GLN A 119 -3.77 -2.83 4.05
N VAL A 120 -3.89 -1.52 4.25
CA VAL A 120 -3.43 -0.51 3.30
C VAL A 120 -2.56 0.48 4.05
N ARG A 121 -1.37 0.75 3.51
CA ARG A 121 -0.61 1.95 3.85
C ARG A 121 -0.71 2.92 2.68
N GLN A 122 -1.34 4.06 2.94
CA GLN A 122 -1.49 5.07 1.91
C GLN A 122 -0.21 5.89 1.73
N ASN A 123 0.10 6.25 0.50
CA ASN A 123 1.26 7.05 0.17
C ASN A 123 1.09 8.51 0.66
N LYS A 124 2.17 9.10 1.20
CA LYS A 124 2.22 10.53 1.56
C LYS A 124 2.98 11.37 0.54
N VAL A 125 3.83 10.73 -0.27
CA VAL A 125 4.70 11.41 -1.22
C VAL A 125 3.90 11.80 -2.45
N ALA A 126 3.97 13.08 -2.84
CA ALA A 126 3.39 13.54 -4.10
C ALA A 126 4.08 12.82 -5.28
N VAL A 127 3.32 12.00 -6.01
CA VAL A 127 3.81 11.27 -7.18
C VAL A 127 3.58 12.13 -8.41
N THR A 128 4.66 12.51 -9.09
CA THR A 128 4.54 13.24 -10.36
C THR A 128 3.98 12.32 -11.46
N PRO A 129 3.35 12.88 -12.51
CA PRO A 129 2.88 12.08 -13.65
C PRO A 129 3.98 11.23 -14.28
N GLU A 130 5.21 11.74 -14.35
CA GLU A 130 6.37 11.03 -14.90
C GLU A 130 6.70 9.79 -14.05
N LYS A 131 6.69 9.92 -12.72
CA LYS A 131 6.94 8.80 -11.81
C LYS A 131 5.82 7.75 -11.85
N SER A 132 4.57 8.17 -11.99
CA SER A 132 3.45 7.27 -12.22
C SER A 132 3.61 6.49 -13.54
N GLN A 133 4.03 7.19 -14.61
CA GLN A 133 4.30 6.56 -15.91
C GLN A 133 5.50 5.60 -15.85
N GLU A 134 6.58 5.94 -15.14
CA GLU A 134 7.73 5.06 -14.93
C GLU A 134 7.32 3.76 -14.21
N LEU A 135 6.50 3.85 -13.17
CA LEU A 135 5.96 2.66 -12.49
C LEU A 135 5.11 1.82 -13.44
N THR A 136 4.27 2.48 -14.25
CA THR A 136 3.43 1.82 -15.24
C THR A 136 4.27 1.04 -16.25
N ASP A 137 5.28 1.67 -16.83
CA ASP A 137 6.17 1.03 -17.80
C ASP A 137 6.99 -0.10 -17.17
N PHE A 138 7.43 0.08 -15.92
CA PHE A 138 8.06 -0.99 -15.16
C PHE A 138 7.11 -2.18 -14.98
N ALA A 139 5.87 -1.93 -14.54
CA ALA A 139 4.87 -2.96 -14.28
C ALA A 139 4.60 -3.82 -15.54
N TYR A 140 4.34 -3.18 -16.68
CA TYR A 140 4.09 -3.89 -17.94
C TYR A 140 5.32 -4.69 -18.43
N LYS A 141 6.54 -4.26 -18.12
CA LYS A 141 7.76 -5.05 -18.38
C LYS A 141 7.92 -6.26 -17.45
N GLN A 142 7.26 -6.25 -16.28
CA GLN A 142 7.35 -7.35 -15.32
C GLN A 142 6.27 -8.41 -15.52
N VAL A 143 5.11 -8.07 -16.10
CA VAL A 143 3.99 -9.01 -16.31
C VAL A 143 4.48 -10.31 -16.96
N GLY A 144 4.05 -11.45 -16.39
CA GLY A 144 4.42 -12.78 -16.87
C GLY A 144 5.81 -13.26 -16.45
N LYS A 145 6.65 -12.43 -15.81
CA LYS A 145 7.88 -12.92 -15.15
C LYS A 145 7.51 -13.84 -13.98
N LYS A 146 8.40 -14.79 -13.67
CA LYS A 146 8.12 -15.87 -12.70
C LYS A 146 8.27 -15.40 -11.25
N TYR A 147 7.52 -16.02 -10.35
CA TYR A 147 7.73 -15.90 -8.92
C TYR A 147 9.05 -16.55 -8.50
N ALA A 148 9.75 -15.98 -7.52
CA ALA A 148 11.06 -16.43 -7.07
C ALA A 148 10.98 -17.54 -6.01
N VAL A 149 10.24 -18.63 -6.30
CA VAL A 149 9.97 -19.77 -5.38
C VAL A 149 11.23 -20.27 -4.68
N TRP A 150 12.32 -20.55 -5.42
CA TRP A 150 13.56 -21.04 -4.81
C TRP A 150 14.16 -20.05 -3.82
N ARG A 151 14.08 -18.75 -4.09
CA ARG A 151 14.55 -17.74 -3.14
C ARG A 151 13.67 -17.71 -1.90
N LEU A 152 12.35 -17.84 -2.04
CA LEU A 152 11.44 -17.94 -0.90
C LEU A 152 11.82 -19.15 -0.02
N LEU A 153 12.00 -20.33 -0.61
CA LEU A 153 12.37 -21.55 0.12
C LEU A 153 13.72 -21.43 0.85
N LEU A 154 14.72 -20.81 0.20
CA LEU A 154 16.04 -20.59 0.81
C LEU A 154 15.99 -19.70 2.06
N GLN A 155 14.96 -18.86 2.22
CA GLN A 155 14.82 -18.00 3.39
C GLN A 155 14.47 -18.79 4.65
N GLY A 156 13.97 -20.02 4.51
CA GLY A 156 13.77 -20.97 5.60
C GLY A 156 15.04 -21.70 6.05
N THR A 157 16.19 -21.40 5.44
CA THR A 157 17.47 -22.06 5.75
C THR A 157 18.47 -21.10 6.40
N PRO A 158 19.53 -21.59 7.08
CA PRO A 158 20.61 -20.74 7.58
C PRO A 158 21.37 -19.96 6.48
N VAL A 159 21.16 -20.29 5.21
CA VAL A 159 21.78 -19.60 4.06
C VAL A 159 21.05 -18.30 3.72
N ARG A 160 19.90 -18.01 4.33
CA ARG A 160 19.07 -16.83 4.08
C ARG A 160 19.85 -15.52 4.13
N HIS A 161 19.40 -14.56 3.33
CA HIS A 161 20.00 -13.21 3.27
C HIS A 161 19.51 -12.33 4.41
N ARG A 162 18.34 -12.66 4.99
CA ARG A 162 17.73 -11.92 6.09
C ARG A 162 18.35 -12.30 7.43
N GLY A 163 18.85 -11.30 8.13
CA GLY A 163 19.52 -11.41 9.43
C GLY A 163 21.02 -11.67 9.31
N GLY A 164 21.76 -11.19 10.30
CA GLY A 164 23.20 -11.39 10.41
C GLY A 164 24.03 -10.60 9.41
N TRP A 165 25.28 -11.02 9.21
CA TRP A 165 26.27 -10.27 8.44
C TRP A 165 25.92 -10.18 6.94
N LYS A 166 25.30 -11.21 6.34
CA LYS A 166 24.95 -11.19 4.92
C LYS A 166 23.99 -10.06 4.56
N GLU A 167 23.06 -9.73 5.46
CA GLU A 167 22.15 -8.60 5.26
C GLU A 167 22.94 -7.28 5.13
N GLN A 168 23.95 -7.06 5.97
CA GLN A 168 24.73 -5.83 5.99
C GLN A 168 25.51 -5.58 4.69
N TYR A 169 25.97 -6.64 4.01
CA TYR A 169 26.86 -6.53 2.85
C TYR A 169 26.22 -6.89 1.51
N LEU A 170 25.17 -7.73 1.52
CA LEU A 170 24.57 -8.27 0.29
C LEU A 170 23.13 -7.80 0.06
N ALA A 171 22.51 -7.13 1.03
CA ALA A 171 21.15 -6.64 0.86
C ALA A 171 21.11 -5.46 -0.13
N THR A 172 20.23 -5.57 -1.13
CA THR A 172 20.09 -4.55 -2.16
C THR A 172 18.69 -4.56 -2.79
N THR A 173 18.38 -3.51 -3.54
CA THR A 173 17.18 -3.41 -4.37
C THR A 173 17.63 -3.50 -5.82
N TYR A 174 17.13 -4.52 -6.53
CA TYR A 174 17.45 -4.73 -7.94
C TYR A 174 16.30 -4.19 -8.80
N MET A 175 16.61 -3.24 -9.68
CA MET A 175 15.60 -2.60 -10.53
C MET A 175 15.15 -3.48 -11.72
N ASP A 176 15.94 -4.50 -12.07
CA ASP A 176 15.56 -5.50 -13.05
C ASP A 176 15.87 -6.91 -12.53
N ARG A 177 14.83 -7.72 -12.41
CA ARG A 177 14.94 -9.13 -12.08
C ARG A 177 14.19 -9.97 -13.09
N LYS A 178 14.67 -11.19 -13.30
CA LYS A 178 13.96 -12.23 -14.07
C LYS A 178 12.87 -12.93 -13.26
N ARG A 179 12.93 -12.85 -11.94
CA ARG A 179 11.98 -13.45 -10.99
C ARG A 179 11.80 -12.54 -9.79
N TRP A 180 10.59 -12.49 -9.24
CA TRP A 180 10.22 -11.56 -8.17
C TRP A 180 9.61 -12.29 -6.97
N LEU A 181 9.95 -11.83 -5.76
CA LEU A 181 9.08 -12.01 -4.60
C LEU A 181 8.08 -10.84 -4.54
N CYS A 182 6.95 -11.02 -3.85
CA CYS A 182 5.93 -9.98 -3.70
C CYS A 182 6.51 -8.67 -3.11
N ALA A 183 7.23 -8.75 -1.99
CA ALA A 183 7.86 -7.57 -1.39
C ALA A 183 8.97 -6.96 -2.27
N GLU A 184 9.73 -7.77 -3.02
CA GLU A 184 10.79 -7.25 -3.89
C GLU A 184 10.24 -6.34 -4.99
N ILE A 185 9.13 -6.75 -5.63
CA ILE A 185 8.52 -5.95 -6.70
C ILE A 185 7.86 -4.68 -6.16
N VAL A 186 7.24 -4.75 -4.97
CA VAL A 186 6.68 -3.59 -4.27
C VAL A 186 7.78 -2.60 -3.90
N VAL A 187 8.87 -3.04 -3.28
CA VAL A 187 10.01 -2.17 -2.91
C VAL A 187 10.61 -1.51 -4.15
N THR A 188 10.74 -2.25 -5.25
CA THR A 188 11.26 -1.69 -6.51
C THR A 188 10.30 -0.65 -7.09
N GLY A 189 8.99 -0.93 -7.11
CA GLY A 189 7.97 0.01 -7.56
C GLY A 189 7.96 1.31 -6.73
N ALA A 190 7.98 1.17 -5.41
CA ALA A 190 8.07 2.30 -4.48
C ALA A 190 9.37 3.09 -4.64
N THR A 191 10.49 2.42 -4.95
CA THR A 191 11.78 3.07 -5.26
C THR A 191 11.69 3.90 -6.54
N ILE A 192 11.06 3.37 -7.61
CA ILE A 192 10.88 4.10 -8.88
C ILE A 192 10.14 5.42 -8.63
N MET A 193 9.10 5.39 -7.81
CA MET A 193 8.30 6.56 -7.44
C MET A 193 8.96 7.52 -6.45
N GLY A 194 10.15 7.18 -5.93
CA GLY A 194 10.82 7.99 -4.91
C GLY A 194 10.18 7.90 -3.51
N ILE A 195 9.31 6.90 -3.26
CA ILE A 195 8.73 6.65 -1.94
C ILE A 195 9.78 6.00 -1.03
N PHE A 196 10.53 5.02 -1.56
CA PHE A 196 11.59 4.33 -0.82
C PHE A 196 12.97 4.74 -1.31
N ASP A 197 13.85 5.06 -0.36
CA ASP A 197 15.28 5.16 -0.62
C ASP A 197 15.88 3.74 -0.70
N PRO A 198 16.45 3.33 -1.86
CA PRO A 198 17.05 2.01 -2.00
C PRO A 198 18.34 1.85 -1.18
N ALA A 199 18.90 2.92 -0.60
CA ALA A 199 19.95 2.86 0.40
C ALA A 199 19.44 2.34 1.75
N ILE A 200 18.17 2.61 2.08
CA ILE A 200 17.52 2.27 3.35
C ILE A 200 16.70 0.97 3.20
N VAL A 201 15.76 0.94 2.26
CA VAL A 201 14.83 -0.19 2.08
C VAL A 201 15.38 -1.15 1.02
N LYS A 202 15.88 -2.30 1.47
CA LYS A 202 16.55 -3.30 0.63
C LYS A 202 15.63 -4.46 0.23
N GLY A 203 15.18 -4.47 -1.01
CA GLY A 203 14.17 -5.43 -1.50
C GLY A 203 14.52 -6.91 -1.25
N THR A 204 15.79 -7.30 -1.32
CA THR A 204 16.24 -8.70 -1.06
C THR A 204 15.94 -9.24 0.33
N VAL A 205 15.74 -8.36 1.32
CA VAL A 205 15.56 -8.74 2.72
C VAL A 205 14.29 -8.17 3.33
N THR A 206 13.58 -7.30 2.62
CA THR A 206 12.29 -6.73 3.04
C THR A 206 11.15 -7.73 2.82
N TYR A 207 10.28 -7.83 3.82
CA TYR A 207 9.03 -8.60 3.81
C TYR A 207 7.83 -7.67 4.03
N PRO A 208 6.60 -8.11 3.71
CA PRO A 208 5.41 -7.29 3.91
C PRO A 208 5.27 -6.77 5.35
N LEU A 209 5.57 -7.62 6.35
CA LEU A 209 5.56 -7.22 7.77
C LEU A 209 6.52 -6.07 8.10
N ASP A 210 7.67 -5.98 7.42
CA ASP A 210 8.63 -4.88 7.66
C ASP A 210 8.09 -3.54 7.19
N ILE A 211 7.21 -3.57 6.18
CA ILE A 211 6.62 -2.39 5.58
C ILE A 211 5.31 -2.05 6.30
N VAL A 212 4.47 -3.02 6.67
CA VAL A 212 3.16 -2.69 7.27
C VAL A 212 3.27 -2.13 8.69
N ASP A 213 4.21 -2.66 9.50
CA ASP A 213 4.36 -2.35 10.93
C ASP A 213 5.60 -1.49 11.23
N ASP A 214 6.28 -0.97 10.21
CA ASP A 214 7.56 -0.24 10.36
C ASP A 214 8.61 -1.05 11.17
N ARG A 215 8.55 -2.39 11.09
CA ARG A 215 9.33 -3.27 11.97
C ARG A 215 10.84 -3.14 11.79
N LYS A 216 11.29 -2.82 10.57
CA LYS A 216 12.71 -2.64 10.24
C LYS A 216 13.06 -1.22 9.80
N PHE A 217 12.09 -0.50 9.25
CA PHE A 217 12.29 0.81 8.65
C PHE A 217 11.23 1.73 9.22
N ASP A 218 11.62 2.93 9.60
CA ASP A 218 10.63 3.98 9.87
C ASP A 218 10.18 4.57 8.53
N LEU A 219 8.99 4.19 8.08
CA LEU A 219 8.38 4.70 6.85
C LEU A 219 7.29 5.73 7.15
N SER A 220 7.13 6.16 8.40
CA SER A 220 6.06 7.07 8.81
C SER A 220 6.13 8.44 8.10
N GLY A 221 7.31 8.84 7.62
CA GLY A 221 7.51 10.04 6.82
C GLY A 221 6.99 9.95 5.38
N VAL A 222 6.87 8.74 4.82
CA VAL A 222 6.51 8.51 3.40
C VAL A 222 5.22 7.72 3.22
N LEU A 223 4.76 7.02 4.25
CA LEU A 223 3.52 6.25 4.28
C LEU A 223 2.68 6.62 5.52
N GLU A 224 1.36 6.63 5.36
CA GLU A 224 0.43 6.61 6.49
C GLU A 224 0.59 5.30 7.28
N GLU A 225 0.13 5.28 8.53
CA GLU A 225 0.01 4.01 9.26
C GLU A 225 -0.92 3.03 8.52
N ALA A 226 -0.81 1.74 8.82
CA ALA A 226 -1.64 0.72 8.20
C ALA A 226 -3.09 0.78 8.72
N TRP A 227 -4.06 0.77 7.80
CA TRP A 227 -5.49 0.66 8.10
C TRP A 227 -6.05 -0.62 7.49
N THR A 228 -7.05 -1.23 8.15
CA THR A 228 -7.71 -2.41 7.60
C THR A 228 -8.75 -1.99 6.58
N TRP A 229 -8.69 -2.55 5.38
CA TRP A 229 -9.69 -2.32 4.35
C TRP A 229 -10.96 -3.16 4.58
N LYS A 230 -12.13 -2.56 4.30
CA LYS A 230 -13.43 -3.23 4.32
C LYS A 230 -14.27 -2.83 3.10
N PRO A 231 -15.02 -3.76 2.47
CA PRO A 231 -15.88 -3.43 1.33
C PRO A 231 -17.07 -2.55 1.72
N VAL A 232 -17.50 -2.62 2.98
CA VAL A 232 -18.64 -1.88 3.53
C VAL A 232 -18.24 -1.21 4.85
N LEU A 233 -18.88 -0.07 5.14
CA LEU A 233 -18.71 0.63 6.41
C LEU A 233 -19.16 -0.29 7.56
N PRO A 234 -18.30 -0.60 8.55
CA PRO A 234 -18.72 -1.41 9.69
C PRO A 234 -19.83 -0.71 10.48
N GLU A 235 -20.77 -1.49 11.00
CA GLU A 235 -21.82 -0.97 11.88
C GLU A 235 -21.20 -0.31 13.12
N GLY A 236 -21.71 0.87 13.48
CA GLY A 236 -21.21 1.65 14.61
C GLY A 236 -19.85 2.33 14.39
N ALA A 237 -19.24 2.21 13.20
CA ALA A 237 -18.02 2.95 12.91
C ALA A 237 -18.27 4.46 12.81
N VAL A 238 -17.41 5.25 13.46
CA VAL A 238 -17.41 6.71 13.35
C VAL A 238 -16.70 7.09 12.06
N VAL A 239 -17.40 7.76 11.15
CA VAL A 239 -16.81 8.25 9.91
C VAL A 239 -16.01 9.52 10.19
N VAL A 240 -14.71 9.48 9.92
CA VAL A 240 -13.80 10.63 10.03
C VAL A 240 -13.52 11.21 8.65
N GLY A 241 -13.40 12.53 8.54
CA GLY A 241 -13.04 13.18 7.29
C GLY A 241 -11.62 12.80 6.86
N SER A 242 -11.38 12.77 5.55
CA SER A 242 -10.02 12.62 4.96
C SER A 242 -9.04 13.68 5.50
N THR A 243 -9.56 14.86 5.86
CA THR A 243 -8.81 16.02 6.39
C THR A 243 -8.63 16.04 7.90
N ASP A 244 -9.29 15.14 8.65
CA ASP A 244 -9.26 15.14 10.12
C ASP A 244 -8.12 14.28 10.69
N VAL A 245 -7.34 13.65 9.82
CA VAL A 245 -6.03 13.09 10.19
C VAL A 245 -5.08 14.27 10.41
N PRO A 246 -4.40 14.39 11.56
CA PRO A 246 -3.60 15.57 11.90
C PRO A 246 -2.69 15.99 10.74
N ALA A 247 -2.92 17.22 10.26
CA ALA A 247 -2.23 17.83 9.12
C ALA A 247 -0.73 18.01 9.41
N GLY A 248 0.04 16.94 9.21
CA GLY A 248 1.51 16.96 9.31
C GLY A 248 2.22 16.92 7.96
N VAL A 249 1.60 16.40 6.89
CA VAL A 249 2.30 16.14 5.62
C VAL A 249 1.32 16.09 4.44
N ARG A 250 0.62 17.18 4.11
CA ARG A 250 -0.02 17.32 2.78
C ARG A 250 -0.06 18.78 2.36
N GLN A 251 0.91 19.18 1.54
CA GLN A 251 0.81 20.28 0.58
C GLN A 251 1.72 19.98 -0.62
N PRO A 252 1.35 20.49 -1.82
CA PRO A 252 1.62 19.87 -3.13
C PRO A 252 3.08 19.81 -3.54
#